data_AF-A0A937UQ68-F1
#
_entry.id   AF-A0A937UQ68-F1
#
_cell.length_a   1.000
_cell.length_b   1.000
_cell.length_c   1.000
_cell.angle_alpha   90.00
_cell.angle_beta   90.00
_cell.angle_gamma   90.00
#
_symmetry.space_group_name_H-M   'P 1'
#
loop_
_entity.id
_entity.type
_entity.pdbx_description
1 polymer ?
#
loop_
_entity_poly.entity_id
_entity_poly.type
_entity_poly.pdbx_seq_one_letter_code
_entity_poly.pdbx_strand_id
1 'polypeptide(L)'
;MSTSDLTVRGTPEAVAAVAGLGALVNGPLLRNFDNLRRFARVLTDAENWDGRAATEFRSSVWPSYERALTDLSTQLDRLRVRLGEIQNDIQNAG
;
A
#
# COMPACT_ATOMS: atom_id res chain seq x y z
N MET A 1 6.99 43.43 -7.39
CA MET A 1 6.35 42.17 -6.98
C MET A 1 6.63 41.17 -8.08
N SER A 2 7.69 40.37 -7.96
CA SER A 2 7.97 39.30 -8.93
C SER A 2 7.37 38.02 -8.37
N THR A 3 6.24 37.62 -8.94
CA THR A 3 5.74 36.26 -8.86
C THR A 3 6.77 35.38 -9.54
N SER A 4 7.67 34.80 -8.75
CA SER A 4 8.46 33.67 -9.22
C SER A 4 7.47 32.61 -9.67
N ASP A 5 7.35 32.46 -10.99
CA ASP A 5 6.76 31.29 -11.61
C ASP A 5 7.32 30.08 -10.89
N LEU A 6 6.48 29.40 -10.11
CA LEU A 6 6.75 28.06 -9.63
C LEU A 6 6.61 27.14 -10.85
N THR A 7 7.50 27.30 -11.83
CA THR A 7 7.67 26.30 -12.88
C THR A 7 8.12 25.05 -12.14
N VAL A 8 7.21 24.07 -12.08
CA VAL A 8 7.53 22.72 -11.64
C VAL A 8 8.78 22.32 -12.43
N ARG A 9 9.89 22.04 -11.75
CA ARG A 9 11.08 21.54 -12.42
C ARG A 9 11.01 20.02 -12.37
N GLY A 10 10.69 19.39 -13.49
CA GLY A 10 10.87 17.95 -13.63
C GLY A 10 12.36 17.63 -13.57
N THR A 11 12.87 17.19 -12.43
CA THR A 11 14.26 16.73 -12.32
C THR A 11 14.34 15.22 -12.51
N PRO A 12 15.47 14.67 -13.00
CA PRO A 12 15.67 13.23 -13.06
C PRO A 12 15.46 12.53 -11.71
N GLU A 13 15.79 13.20 -10.60
CA GLU A 13 15.57 12.69 -9.25
C GLU A 13 14.09 12.57 -8.91
N ALA A 14 13.26 13.56 -9.31
CA ALA A 14 11.81 13.51 -9.10
C ALA A 14 11.16 12.36 -9.90
N VAL A 15 11.61 12.16 -11.15
CA VAL A 15 11.18 11.02 -11.99
C VAL A 15 11.58 9.69 -11.35
N ALA A 16 12.81 9.57 -10.86
CA ALA A 16 13.27 8.36 -10.19
C ALA A 16 12.51 8.08 -8.88
N ALA A 17 12.22 9.12 -8.10
CA ALA A 17 11.50 9.00 -6.84
C ALA A 17 10.04 8.54 -7.02
N VAL A 18 9.30 9.14 -7.97
CA VAL A 18 7.91 8.74 -8.24
C VAL A 18 7.84 7.32 -8.79
N ALA A 19 8.77 6.94 -9.67
CA ALA A 19 8.85 5.58 -10.21
C ALA A 19 9.19 4.55 -9.11
N GLY A 20 10.14 4.87 -8.23
CA GLY A 20 10.52 4.01 -7.11
C GLY A 20 9.38 3.80 -6.11
N LEU A 21 8.65 4.87 -5.78
CA LEU A 21 7.49 4.78 -4.90
C LEU A 21 6.35 3.98 -5.56
N GLY A 22 6.08 4.20 -6.85
CA GLY A 22 5.11 3.42 -7.61
C GLY A 22 5.45 1.93 -7.63
N ALA A 23 6.71 1.57 -7.84
CA ALA A 23 7.16 0.17 -7.83
C ALA A 23 6.97 -0.51 -6.46
N LEU A 24 7.24 0.22 -5.36
CA LEU A 24 7.05 -0.28 -4.00
C LEU A 24 5.56 -0.57 -3.71
N VAL A 25 4.70 0.39 -4.06
CA VAL A 25 3.25 0.31 -3.84
C VAL A 25 2.60 -0.77 -4.71
N ASN A 26 3.07 -0.93 -5.96
CA ASN A 26 2.48 -1.87 -6.94
C ASN A 26 2.97 -3.31 -6.80
N GLY A 27 3.99 -3.58 -5.98
CA GLY A 27 4.64 -4.89 -5.95
C GLY A 27 4.88 -5.42 -4.54
N PRO A 28 6.03 -5.10 -3.91
CA PRO A 28 6.43 -5.72 -2.64
C PRO A 28 5.41 -5.58 -1.51
N LEU A 29 4.74 -4.42 -1.38
CA LEU A 29 3.77 -4.21 -0.31
C LEU A 29 2.51 -5.07 -0.48
N LEU A 30 1.95 -5.14 -1.69
CA LEU A 30 0.79 -5.98 -1.97
C LEU A 30 1.10 -7.46 -1.73
N ARG A 31 2.27 -7.95 -2.16
CA ARG A 31 2.71 -9.32 -1.88
C ARG A 31 2.83 -9.61 -0.38
N ASN A 32 3.30 -8.64 0.40
CA ASN A 32 3.40 -8.79 1.84
C ASN A 32 2.02 -8.87 2.51
N PHE A 33 1.02 -8.12 2.03
CA PHE A 33 -0.35 -8.24 2.52
C PHE A 33 -0.97 -9.60 2.19
N ASP A 34 -0.76 -10.10 0.98
CA ASP A 34 -1.21 -11.45 0.60
C ASP A 34 -0.55 -12.54 1.45
N ASN A 35 0.75 -12.39 1.74
CA ASN A 35 1.48 -13.29 2.62
C ASN A 35 0.94 -13.24 4.06
N LEU A 36 0.68 -12.05 4.61
CA LEU A 36 0.07 -11.89 5.94
C LEU A 36 -1.27 -12.62 6.02
N ARG A 37 -2.15 -12.40 5.04
CA ARG A 37 -3.46 -13.09 4.95
C ARG A 37 -3.31 -14.60 4.77
N ARG A 38 -2.28 -15.06 4.04
CA ARG A 38 -1.98 -16.49 3.89
C ARG A 38 -1.59 -17.13 5.22
N PHE A 39 -0.69 -16.52 5.98
CA PHE A 39 -0.29 -17.06 7.28
C PHE A 39 -1.42 -17.00 8.30
N ALA A 40 -2.19 -15.92 8.30
CA ALA A 40 -3.36 -15.81 9.16
C ALA A 40 -4.39 -16.90 8.87
N ARG A 41 -4.62 -17.26 7.59
CA ARG A 41 -5.52 -18.35 7.22
C ARG A 41 -5.17 -19.68 7.89
N VAL A 42 -3.89 -19.99 8.02
CA VAL A 42 -3.42 -21.19 8.74
C VAL A 42 -3.81 -21.10 10.22
N LEU A 43 -3.63 -19.94 10.86
CA LEU A 43 -3.99 -19.73 12.26
C LEU A 43 -5.50 -19.63 12.50
N THR A 44 -6.27 -19.24 11.49
CA THR A 44 -7.73 -19.16 11.58
C THR A 44 -8.45 -20.47 11.23
N ASP A 45 -7.72 -21.48 10.82
CA ASP A 45 -8.27 -22.80 10.54
C ASP A 45 -8.25 -23.65 11.82
N ALA A 46 -9.42 -24.13 12.23
CA ALA A 46 -9.60 -24.92 13.45
C ALA A 46 -8.91 -26.30 13.36
N GLU A 47 -8.69 -26.82 12.15
CA GLU A 47 -7.95 -28.08 11.95
C GLU A 47 -6.44 -27.91 12.22
N ASN A 48 -5.91 -26.68 12.10
CA ASN A 48 -4.51 -26.37 12.33
C ASN A 48 -4.24 -25.84 13.75
N TRP A 49 -5.17 -25.08 14.32
CA TRP A 49 -5.06 -24.58 15.69
C TRP A 49 -6.44 -24.36 16.33
N ASP A 50 -6.68 -25.02 17.46
CA ASP A 50 -7.94 -24.92 18.22
C ASP A 50 -7.74 -24.64 19.72
N GLY A 51 -8.83 -24.28 20.39
CA GLY A 51 -8.89 -23.92 21.80
C GLY A 51 -9.40 -22.50 22.01
N ARG A 52 -9.47 -22.09 23.28
CA ARG A 52 -10.02 -20.77 23.67
C ARG A 52 -9.27 -19.61 23.00
N ALA A 53 -7.93 -19.63 23.02
CA ALA A 53 -7.11 -18.57 22.42
C ALA A 53 -7.23 -18.53 20.88
N ALA A 54 -7.34 -19.69 20.23
CA ALA A 54 -7.56 -19.78 18.80
C ALA A 54 -8.93 -19.21 18.41
N THR A 55 -9.96 -19.49 19.22
CA THR A 55 -11.31 -18.92 19.03
C THR A 55 -11.28 -17.40 19.15
N GLU A 56 -10.65 -16.85 20.19
CA GLU A 56 -10.51 -15.40 20.38
C GLU A 56 -9.75 -14.74 19.21
N PHE A 57 -8.67 -15.39 18.76
CA PHE A 57 -7.92 -14.92 17.60
C PHE A 57 -8.80 -14.84 16.34
N ARG A 58 -9.56 -15.90 16.06
CA ARG A 58 -10.46 -16.00 14.90
C ARG A 58 -11.65 -15.05 14.96
N SER A 59 -12.22 -14.85 16.15
CA SER A 59 -13.45 -14.08 16.30
C SER A 59 -13.23 -12.59 16.50
N SER A 60 -12.07 -12.19 17.02
CA SER A 60 -11.83 -10.81 17.47
C SER A 60 -10.54 -10.22 16.92
N VAL A 61 -9.41 -10.91 17.14
CA VAL A 61 -8.09 -10.34 16.85
C VAL A 61 -7.88 -10.21 15.35
N TRP A 62 -7.89 -11.31 14.60
CA TRP A 62 -7.60 -11.30 13.17
C TRP A 62 -8.58 -10.45 12.36
N PRO A 63 -9.92 -10.54 12.54
CA PRO A 63 -10.86 -9.72 11.78
C PRO A 63 -10.64 -8.21 11.95
N SER A 64 -10.11 -7.75 13.09
CA SER A 64 -9.77 -6.34 13.29
C SER A 64 -8.59 -5.91 12.41
N TYR A 65 -7.52 -6.71 12.39
CA TYR A 65 -6.35 -6.43 11.56
C TYR A 65 -6.65 -6.61 10.07
N GLU A 66 -7.47 -7.58 9.69
CA GLU A 66 -7.86 -7.80 8.29
C GLU A 66 -8.62 -6.61 7.71
N ARG A 67 -9.49 -5.97 8.49
CA ARG A 67 -10.13 -4.71 8.13
C ARG A 67 -9.11 -3.61 7.89
N ALA A 68 -8.18 -3.41 8.82
CA ALA A 68 -7.11 -2.39 8.67
C ALA A 68 -6.22 -2.64 7.43
N LEU A 69 -5.86 -3.90 7.15
CA LEU A 69 -5.11 -4.27 5.94
C LEU A 69 -5.89 -3.98 4.66
N THR A 70 -7.20 -4.21 4.68
CA THR A 70 -8.09 -3.93 3.54
C THR A 70 -8.23 -2.43 3.28
N ASP A 71 -8.38 -1.64 4.33
CA ASP A 71 -8.43 -0.17 4.23
C ASP A 71 -7.10 0.39 3.73
N LEU A 72 -5.98 -0.15 4.23
CA LEU A 72 -4.65 0.24 3.77
C LEU A 72 -4.42 -0.12 2.30
N SER A 73 -4.84 -1.32 1.87
CA SER A 73 -4.79 -1.71 0.45
C SER A 73 -5.56 -0.72 -0.43
N THR A 74 -6.75 -0.32 -0.01
CA THR A 74 -7.57 0.67 -0.72
C THR A 74 -6.87 2.04 -0.80
N GLN A 75 -6.21 2.46 0.28
CA GLN A 75 -5.44 3.71 0.29
C GLN A 75 -4.21 3.64 -0.63
N LEU A 76 -3.53 2.50 -0.67
CA LEU A 76 -2.40 2.27 -1.58
C LEU A 76 -2.83 2.26 -3.04
N ASP A 77 -4.00 1.71 -3.37
CA ASP A 77 -4.57 1.78 -4.72
C ASP A 77 -4.86 3.22 -5.15
N ARG A 78 -5.41 4.04 -4.25
CA ARG A 78 -5.60 5.48 -4.52
C ARG A 78 -4.28 6.21 -4.69
N LEU A 79 -3.29 5.91 -3.85
CA LEU A 79 -1.95 6.46 -3.97
C LEU A 79 -1.34 6.10 -5.33
N ARG A 80 -1.47 4.85 -5.79
CA ARG A 80 -1.00 4.41 -7.10
C ARG A 80 -1.57 5.25 -8.24
N VAL A 81 -2.88 5.49 -8.25
CA VAL A 81 -3.52 6.33 -9.28
C VAL A 81 -2.92 7.73 -9.28
N ARG A 82 -2.80 8.34 -8.08
CA ARG A 82 -2.24 9.69 -7.94
C ARG A 82 -0.76 9.78 -8.31
N LEU A 83 0.02 8.72 -8.07
CA LEU A 83 1.42 8.67 -8.51
C LEU A 83 1.55 8.66 -10.04
N GLY A 84 0.61 8.05 -10.75
CA GLY A 84 0.54 8.13 -12.21
C GLY A 84 0.30 9.55 -12.72
N GLU A 85 -0.61 10.28 -12.07
CA GLU A 85 -0.87 11.70 -12.36
C GLU A 85 0.39 12.55 -12.11
N ILE A 86 1.00 12.40 -10.93
CA ILE A 86 2.23 13.13 -10.55
C ILE A 86 3.38 12.83 -11.52
N GLN A 87 3.52 11.57 -11.96
CA GLN A 87 4.54 11.20 -12.93
C GLN A 87 4.33 11.91 -14.26
N ASN A 88 3.09 12.00 -14.76
CA ASN A 88 2.78 12.74 -15.98
C ASN A 88 3.09 14.23 -15.82
N ASP A 89 2.73 14.82 -14.69
CA ASP A 89 3.00 16.24 -14.40
C ASP A 89 4.52 16.53 -14.37
N ILE A 90 5.31 15.67 -13.72
CA ILE A 90 6.78 15.79 -13.67
C ILE A 90 7.38 15.71 -15.07
N GLN A 91 6.90 14.79 -15.91
CA GLN A 91 7.43 14.60 -17.27
C GLN A 91 7.05 15.75 -18.22
N ASN A 92 5.87 16.34 -18.07
CA ASN A 92 5.43 17.47 -18.89
C ASN A 92 6.05 18.81 -18.47
N ALA A 93 6.62 18.88 -17.26
CA ALA A 93 7.21 20.09 -16.70
C ALA A 93 8.74 20.21 -16.94
N GLY A 94 9.38 19.14 -17.43
CA GLY A 94 10.78 19.15 -17.87
C GLY A 94 10.92 19.49 -19.35
#